data_AF-A0A6A5BAL2-F1
#
_entry.id   AF-A0A6A5BAL2-F1
#
_cell.length_a   1.000
_cell.length_b   1.000
_cell.length_c   1.000
_cell.angle_alpha   90.00
_cell.angle_beta   90.00
_cell.angle_gamma   90.00
#
_symmetry.space_group_name_H-M   'P 1'
#
loop_
_entity.id
_entity.type
_entity.pdbx_description
1 polymer ?
#
loop_
_entity_poly.entity_id
_entity_poly.type
_entity_poly.pdbx_seq_one_letter_code
_entity_poly.pdbx_strand_id
1 'polypeptide(L)'
;MSFNTLRWESISCDPRDTVFNEHLPQGGGVSHTIMDEHRFAVFGGLGSRRYNELFIFNTRENEWFKASMENAPSRRCKASLCCRKIETTTTTTTECSSSSSSSSSTASSSHSHSPSSTASSRNTSATCSEENHGHVVGKAWNYKLYVFGGWTSEGKTNDLYEYDVAKDEWKQLKPNNSFSPPARSAHYCCCVGKYMYLYGGIGNKKYGDMYRYHFDKNEWECVNAMQGDVPLPRSSYGGLLVLEGGGGGTKSNTQFFVTCGLGCGRYNDTYLYEVQSKRWTCVKCSGDIPSKRGRHSCVLHEETGNVILYGGFTGTECSGECFSFNLVTKEWKMLQQINPPPKRESACCVILNNKLYMFGGWGGDAKFFNDMYVASFE
;
A
#
# COMPACT_ATOMS: atom_id res chain seq x y z
N MET A 1 -8.29 22.01 -9.87
CA MET A 1 -9.47 22.43 -9.06
C MET A 1 -9.00 22.58 -7.62
N SER A 2 -9.48 23.58 -6.89
CA SER A 2 -9.14 23.73 -5.46
C SER A 2 -10.34 23.32 -4.62
N PHE A 3 -10.26 22.18 -3.93
CA PHE A 3 -11.23 21.80 -2.92
C PHE A 3 -10.90 22.50 -1.59
N ASN A 4 -11.91 22.73 -0.78
CA ASN A 4 -11.74 23.22 0.59
C ASN A 4 -12.52 22.39 1.61
N THR A 5 -13.35 21.46 1.15
CA THR A 5 -14.28 20.70 1.99
C THR A 5 -14.14 19.20 1.71
N LEU A 6 -14.29 18.40 2.76
CA LEU A 6 -14.44 16.95 2.70
C LEU A 6 -15.80 16.54 3.24
N ARG A 7 -16.61 15.88 2.42
CA ARG A 7 -17.88 15.27 2.86
C ARG A 7 -17.69 13.80 3.08
N TRP A 8 -17.87 13.36 4.33
CA TRP A 8 -17.70 11.97 4.73
C TRP A 8 -19.01 11.19 4.72
N GLU A 9 -18.90 9.91 4.33
CA GLU A 9 -19.95 8.91 4.33
C GLU A 9 -19.40 7.61 4.91
N SER A 10 -20.18 6.92 5.73
CA SER A 10 -19.82 5.58 6.21
C SER A 10 -20.08 4.56 5.12
N ILE A 11 -19.11 3.69 4.84
CA ILE A 11 -19.32 2.52 3.99
C ILE A 11 -19.86 1.42 4.89
N SER A 12 -21.11 1.01 4.67
CA SER A 12 -21.69 -0.12 5.37
C SER A 12 -21.09 -1.41 4.81
N CYS A 13 -20.20 -2.06 5.55
CA CYS A 13 -20.00 -3.49 5.42
C CYS A 13 -21.30 -4.16 5.91
N ASP A 14 -22.06 -4.91 5.10
CA ASP A 14 -23.40 -5.38 5.50
C ASP A 14 -23.35 -6.11 6.86
N PRO A 15 -24.05 -5.61 7.90
CA PRO A 15 -24.06 -6.25 9.21
C PRO A 15 -24.77 -7.61 9.23
N ARG A 16 -25.53 -7.97 8.18
CA ARG A 16 -26.25 -9.25 8.06
C ARG A 16 -25.42 -10.37 7.45
N ASP A 17 -24.28 -10.05 6.86
CA ASP A 17 -23.32 -11.05 6.39
C ASP A 17 -22.38 -11.38 7.55
N THR A 18 -22.90 -12.14 8.51
CA THR A 18 -22.23 -12.49 9.78
C THR A 18 -20.93 -13.26 9.56
N VAL A 19 -20.77 -13.92 8.41
CA VAL A 19 -19.53 -14.58 8.00
C VAL A 19 -18.45 -13.53 7.64
N PHE A 20 -18.78 -12.40 7.04
CA PHE A 20 -17.80 -11.38 6.63
C PHE A 20 -17.31 -10.48 7.77
N ASN A 21 -18.15 -10.19 8.77
CA ASN A 21 -17.76 -9.31 9.88
C ASN A 21 -16.76 -9.96 10.86
N GLU A 22 -16.70 -11.29 10.96
CA GLU A 22 -15.67 -11.99 11.74
C GLU A 22 -14.28 -11.93 11.07
N HIS A 23 -14.23 -11.59 9.78
CA HIS A 23 -13.03 -11.63 8.95
C HIS A 23 -12.48 -10.25 8.59
N LEU A 24 -13.06 -9.13 9.04
CA LEU A 24 -12.48 -7.82 8.74
C LEU A 24 -11.16 -7.61 9.50
N PRO A 25 -10.21 -6.81 8.94
CA PRO A 25 -8.99 -6.49 9.66
C PRO A 25 -9.32 -5.83 11.00
N GLN A 26 -8.89 -6.45 12.09
CA GLN A 26 -9.13 -5.94 13.43
C GLN A 26 -7.93 -5.14 13.92
N GLY A 27 -8.17 -3.97 14.48
CA GLY A 27 -7.17 -3.23 15.22
C GLY A 27 -6.67 -1.94 14.54
N GLY A 28 -6.01 -1.13 15.35
CA GLY A 28 -5.40 0.13 14.93
C GLY A 28 -3.98 -0.06 14.42
N GLY A 29 -3.53 0.84 13.55
CA GLY A 29 -2.15 0.85 13.04
C GLY A 29 -1.83 -0.31 12.10
N VAL A 30 -2.81 -0.69 11.29
CA VAL A 30 -2.60 -1.52 10.10
C VAL A 30 -1.65 -0.82 9.13
N SER A 31 -0.79 -1.59 8.48
CA SER A 31 0.01 -1.09 7.35
C SER A 31 -0.85 -1.11 6.10
N HIS A 32 -0.68 -0.16 5.19
CA HIS A 32 -1.50 -0.09 3.98
C HIS A 32 -0.72 0.39 2.76
N THR A 33 -1.20 0.03 1.58
CA THR A 33 -0.61 0.47 0.30
C THR A 33 -1.67 0.43 -0.81
N ILE A 34 -1.60 1.37 -1.75
CA ILE A 34 -2.41 1.35 -2.97
C ILE A 34 -1.84 0.30 -3.91
N MET A 35 -2.71 -0.50 -4.54
CA MET A 35 -2.34 -1.46 -5.57
C MET A 35 -2.61 -0.90 -6.96
N ASP A 36 -3.80 -0.36 -7.16
CA ASP A 36 -4.23 0.30 -8.40
C ASP A 36 -5.39 1.25 -8.15
N GLU A 37 -5.94 1.80 -9.23
CA GLU A 37 -7.10 2.70 -9.27
C GLU A 37 -8.31 2.24 -8.45
N HIS A 38 -8.48 0.94 -8.17
CA HIS A 38 -9.66 0.43 -7.46
C HIS A 38 -9.35 -0.32 -6.18
N ARG A 39 -8.07 -0.58 -5.87
CA ARG A 39 -7.71 -1.52 -4.82
C ARG A 39 -6.59 -1.01 -3.93
N PHE A 40 -6.75 -1.28 -2.65
CA PHE A 40 -5.69 -1.09 -1.66
C PHE A 40 -5.61 -2.30 -0.74
N ALA A 41 -4.42 -2.56 -0.24
CA ALA A 41 -4.15 -3.65 0.69
C ALA A 41 -3.90 -3.12 2.09
N VAL A 42 -4.31 -3.88 3.10
CA VAL A 42 -4.01 -3.65 4.52
C VAL A 42 -3.42 -4.90 5.15
N PHE A 43 -2.44 -4.73 6.03
CA PHE A 43 -1.73 -5.84 6.65
C PHE A 43 -1.49 -5.62 8.15
N GLY A 44 -1.69 -6.70 8.91
CA GLY A 44 -1.33 -6.80 10.31
C GLY A 44 -2.17 -5.86 11.19
N GLY A 45 -1.54 -5.30 12.23
CA GLY A 45 -2.20 -4.34 13.13
C GLY A 45 -2.27 -4.82 14.59
N LEU A 46 -2.80 -3.97 15.46
CA LEU A 46 -2.95 -4.24 16.89
C LEU A 46 -4.39 -4.00 17.35
N GLY A 47 -5.02 -5.04 17.90
CA GLY A 47 -6.30 -4.99 18.61
C GLY A 47 -6.15 -5.68 19.97
N SER A 48 -7.05 -6.62 20.31
CA SER A 48 -6.88 -7.51 21.47
C SER A 48 -5.61 -8.36 21.39
N ARG A 49 -5.15 -8.60 20.16
CA ARG A 49 -3.88 -9.26 19.82
C ARG A 49 -3.22 -8.53 18.65
N ARG A 50 -2.00 -8.95 18.30
CA ARG A 50 -1.39 -8.59 17.02
C ARG A 50 -1.94 -9.49 15.92
N TYR A 51 -2.13 -8.94 14.73
CA TYR A 51 -2.60 -9.69 13.56
C TYR A 51 -1.47 -9.82 12.52
N ASN A 52 -1.60 -10.75 11.59
CA ASN A 52 -0.70 -10.94 10.44
C ASN A 52 -1.49 -11.19 9.14
N GLU A 53 -2.79 -10.94 9.16
CA GLU A 53 -3.63 -11.15 8.01
C GLU A 53 -3.43 -10.01 7.01
N LEU A 54 -3.48 -10.36 5.73
CA LEU A 54 -3.46 -9.44 4.60
C LEU A 54 -4.86 -9.43 3.99
N PHE A 55 -5.41 -8.23 3.85
CA PHE A 55 -6.69 -8.00 3.21
C PHE A 55 -6.53 -7.03 2.05
N ILE A 56 -7.29 -7.23 0.99
CA ILE A 56 -7.35 -6.36 -0.18
C ILE A 56 -8.80 -5.88 -0.31
N PHE A 57 -9.01 -4.57 -0.33
CA PHE A 57 -10.34 -4.01 -0.55
C PHE A 57 -10.52 -3.62 -2.01
N ASN A 58 -11.65 -3.99 -2.61
CA ASN A 58 -12.07 -3.55 -3.93
C ASN A 58 -13.14 -2.47 -3.83
N THR A 59 -12.79 -1.23 -4.20
CA THR A 59 -13.69 -0.07 -4.16
C THR A 59 -14.83 -0.11 -5.18
N ARG A 60 -14.76 -0.96 -6.22
CA ARG A 60 -15.87 -1.11 -7.19
C ARG A 60 -16.98 -2.00 -6.64
N GLU A 61 -16.59 -3.06 -5.93
CA GLU A 61 -17.49 -4.07 -5.38
C GLU A 61 -17.85 -3.77 -3.91
N ASN A 62 -17.08 -2.90 -3.24
CA ASN A 62 -17.10 -2.69 -1.79
C ASN A 62 -16.87 -3.99 -1.00
N GLU A 63 -15.98 -4.84 -1.51
CA GLU A 63 -15.70 -6.16 -0.95
C GLU A 63 -14.25 -6.29 -0.48
N TRP A 64 -14.08 -7.10 0.57
CA TRP A 64 -12.77 -7.47 1.10
C TRP A 64 -12.40 -8.87 0.65
N PHE A 65 -11.18 -9.02 0.16
CA PHE A 65 -10.53 -10.30 -0.09
C PHE A 65 -9.48 -10.56 0.99
N LYS A 66 -9.48 -11.75 1.59
CA LYS A 66 -8.44 -12.22 2.53
C LYS A 66 -7.44 -13.08 1.78
N ALA A 67 -6.16 -12.71 1.86
CA ALA A 67 -5.08 -13.50 1.29
C ALA A 67 -4.82 -14.79 2.08
N SER A 68 -4.19 -15.76 1.41
CA SER A 68 -3.65 -16.96 2.04
C SER A 68 -2.67 -16.62 3.16
N MET A 69 -2.65 -17.49 4.15
CA MET A 69 -1.84 -17.38 5.36
C MET A 69 -0.65 -18.34 5.38
N GLU A 70 -0.52 -19.20 4.37
CA GLU A 70 0.61 -20.12 4.27
C GLU A 70 1.91 -19.33 4.11
N ASN A 71 2.93 -19.63 4.95
CA ASN A 71 4.21 -18.92 5.01
C ASN A 71 4.12 -17.41 5.30
N ALA A 72 2.97 -16.93 5.78
CA ALA A 72 2.78 -15.53 6.13
C ALA A 72 3.70 -15.08 7.28
N PRO A 73 4.06 -13.79 7.36
CA PRO A 73 4.83 -13.26 8.48
C PRO A 73 4.15 -13.54 9.82
N SER A 74 4.93 -13.66 10.88
CA SER A 74 4.38 -13.75 12.25
C SER A 74 3.55 -12.51 12.63
N ARG A 75 2.59 -12.69 13.55
CA ARG A 75 1.72 -11.62 14.09
C ARG A 75 2.51 -10.39 14.50
N ARG A 76 2.22 -9.27 13.84
CA ARG A 76 2.96 -8.02 14.00
C ARG A 76 2.08 -6.81 13.79
N CYS A 77 2.37 -5.77 14.54
CA CYS A 77 1.88 -4.44 14.22
C CYS A 77 3.04 -3.61 13.69
N LYS A 78 2.73 -2.42 13.15
CA LYS A 78 3.74 -1.37 13.05
C LYS A 78 4.89 -1.71 12.07
N ALA A 79 4.64 -2.67 11.18
CA ALA A 79 5.46 -2.98 10.02
C ALA A 79 5.25 -1.94 8.92
N SER A 80 5.93 -2.09 7.79
CA SER A 80 5.55 -1.41 6.55
C SER A 80 4.94 -2.38 5.56
N LEU A 81 4.03 -1.88 4.72
CA LEU A 81 3.49 -2.58 3.56
C LEU A 81 3.70 -1.69 2.33
N CYS A 82 4.25 -2.26 1.27
CA CYS A 82 4.55 -1.55 0.03
C CYS A 82 4.18 -2.42 -1.19
N CYS A 83 3.57 -1.82 -2.22
CA CYS A 83 3.17 -2.51 -3.44
C CYS A 83 4.12 -2.20 -4.59
N ARG A 84 4.46 -3.24 -5.38
CA ARG A 84 5.16 -3.12 -6.66
C ARG A 84 4.30 -3.76 -7.76
N LYS A 85 4.02 -3.01 -8.81
CA LYS A 85 3.46 -3.55 -10.06
C LYS A 85 4.56 -4.30 -10.83
N ILE A 86 4.24 -5.48 -11.33
CA ILE A 86 5.12 -6.31 -12.15
C ILE A 86 4.76 -6.09 -13.61
N GLU A 87 5.69 -5.51 -14.36
CA GLU A 87 5.54 -5.36 -15.81
C GLU A 87 5.71 -6.73 -16.48
N THR A 88 4.70 -7.18 -17.20
CA THR A 88 4.79 -8.38 -18.04
C THR A 88 5.45 -7.99 -19.35
N THR A 89 6.71 -8.37 -19.54
CA THR A 89 7.37 -8.23 -20.85
C THR A 89 6.72 -9.23 -21.81
N THR A 90 5.82 -8.76 -22.66
CA THR A 90 5.34 -9.55 -23.79
C THR A 90 6.44 -9.53 -24.84
N THR A 91 7.28 -10.57 -24.86
CA THR A 91 8.21 -10.80 -25.96
C THR A 91 7.37 -11.21 -27.17
N THR A 92 6.99 -10.24 -28.01
CA THR A 92 6.48 -10.56 -29.34
C THR A 92 7.62 -11.15 -30.16
N THR A 93 7.71 -12.48 -30.17
CA THR A 93 8.50 -13.19 -31.17
C THR A 93 7.79 -13.03 -32.51
N THR A 94 8.20 -12.03 -33.29
CA THR A 94 7.97 -12.02 -34.73
C THR A 94 8.77 -13.17 -35.32
N GLU A 95 8.12 -14.32 -35.52
CA GLU A 95 8.64 -15.37 -36.39
C GLU A 95 8.63 -14.82 -37.82
N CYS A 96 9.80 -14.37 -38.29
CA CYS A 96 10.04 -14.22 -39.72
C CYS A 96 10.02 -15.60 -40.35
N SER A 97 8.89 -15.99 -40.95
CA SER A 97 8.79 -17.16 -41.80
C SER A 97 9.64 -16.95 -43.06
N SER A 98 10.87 -17.45 -43.06
CA SER A 98 11.68 -17.64 -44.26
C SER A 98 11.17 -18.88 -45.01
N SER A 99 10.46 -18.64 -46.11
CA SER A 99 10.10 -19.65 -47.09
C SER A 99 11.36 -20.20 -47.75
N SER A 100 11.63 -21.49 -47.59
CA SER A 100 12.49 -22.24 -48.52
C SER A 100 11.83 -23.58 -48.88
N SER A 101 11.57 -23.71 -50.18
CA SER A 101 10.94 -24.84 -50.85
C SER A 101 11.95 -25.93 -51.17
N SER A 102 11.57 -27.20 -51.00
CA SER A 102 11.92 -28.27 -51.96
C SER A 102 11.05 -29.52 -51.75
N SER A 103 10.94 -30.28 -52.83
CA SER A 103 9.83 -31.09 -53.34
C SER A 103 9.83 -32.60 -53.02
N SER A 104 8.66 -33.22 -53.29
CA SER A 104 8.40 -34.62 -53.72
C SER A 104 8.39 -35.73 -52.64
N SER A 105 7.51 -36.75 -52.61
CA SER A 105 6.37 -37.18 -53.46
C SER A 105 5.65 -38.41 -52.82
N THR A 106 4.38 -38.66 -53.22
CA THR A 106 3.58 -39.93 -53.15
C THR A 106 3.16 -40.45 -51.74
N ALA A 107 2.00 -41.06 -51.45
CA ALA A 107 0.86 -41.58 -52.23
C ALA A 107 -0.43 -41.68 -51.36
N SER A 108 -1.58 -41.54 -52.02
CA SER A 108 -2.90 -42.19 -51.80
C SER A 108 -3.33 -42.71 -50.41
N SER A 109 -4.48 -42.26 -49.92
CA SER A 109 -5.77 -42.97 -50.14
C SER A 109 -6.94 -42.26 -49.44
N SER A 110 -8.06 -42.25 -50.17
CA SER A 110 -9.39 -41.78 -49.83
C SER A 110 -9.99 -42.48 -48.61
N HIS A 111 -10.90 -41.83 -47.87
CA HIS A 111 -12.30 -42.27 -47.68
C HIS A 111 -13.12 -41.12 -47.07
N SER A 112 -14.17 -40.75 -47.78
CA SER A 112 -15.21 -39.80 -47.38
C SER A 112 -16.32 -40.55 -46.66
N HIS A 113 -16.93 -39.93 -45.64
CA HIS A 113 -18.37 -39.99 -45.38
C HIS A 113 -18.81 -38.85 -44.46
N SER A 114 -19.90 -38.20 -44.86
CA SER A 114 -20.55 -37.05 -44.22
C SER A 114 -21.71 -37.54 -43.30
N PRO A 115 -22.56 -36.67 -42.72
CA PRO A 115 -22.86 -36.67 -41.29
C PRO A 115 -24.24 -37.28 -40.98
N SER A 116 -24.45 -37.70 -39.73
CA SER A 116 -25.80 -37.98 -39.24
C SER A 116 -25.97 -37.54 -37.79
N SER A 117 -26.92 -36.62 -37.65
CA SER A 117 -27.58 -36.15 -36.45
C SER A 117 -28.17 -37.28 -35.61
N THR A 118 -27.99 -37.22 -34.29
CA THR A 118 -29.00 -37.69 -33.33
C THR A 118 -28.89 -36.86 -32.06
N ALA A 119 -29.92 -36.07 -31.80
CA ALA A 119 -30.18 -35.46 -30.50
C ALA A 119 -30.51 -36.57 -29.50
N SER A 120 -29.88 -36.54 -28.32
CA SER A 120 -30.39 -37.25 -27.14
C SER A 120 -30.27 -36.36 -25.92
N SER A 121 -31.42 -35.91 -25.43
CA SER A 121 -31.63 -35.28 -24.13
C SER A 121 -31.13 -36.19 -23.00
N ARG A 122 -30.27 -35.67 -22.12
CA ARG A 122 -30.06 -36.26 -20.79
C ARG A 122 -30.11 -35.17 -19.73
N ASN A 123 -31.08 -35.35 -18.83
CA ASN A 123 -31.18 -34.72 -17.53
C ASN A 123 -29.84 -34.75 -16.80
N THR A 124 -29.36 -33.59 -16.37
CA THR A 124 -28.34 -33.48 -15.34
C THR A 124 -28.98 -32.93 -14.07
N SER A 125 -29.39 -33.85 -13.19
CA SER A 125 -29.48 -33.58 -11.76
C SER A 125 -28.05 -33.40 -11.23
N ALA A 126 -27.59 -32.15 -11.21
CA ALA A 126 -26.33 -31.79 -10.57
C ALA A 126 -26.57 -31.69 -9.06
N THR A 127 -26.14 -32.72 -8.33
CA THR A 127 -25.94 -32.65 -6.89
C THR A 127 -24.87 -31.61 -6.58
N CYS A 128 -25.23 -30.68 -5.68
CA CYS A 128 -24.38 -29.65 -5.12
C CYS A 128 -23.15 -30.29 -4.46
N SER A 129 -21.95 -29.95 -4.93
CA SER A 129 -20.70 -30.19 -4.21
C SER A 129 -20.14 -28.85 -3.74
N GLU A 130 -19.77 -28.84 -2.48
CA GLU A 130 -19.40 -27.72 -1.62
C GLU A 130 -18.17 -26.91 -2.10
N GLU A 131 -18.19 -25.63 -1.70
CA GLU A 131 -17.05 -24.71 -1.52
C GLU A 131 -16.06 -24.51 -2.69
N ASN A 132 -16.38 -23.54 -3.55
CA ASN A 132 -15.38 -22.78 -4.30
C ASN A 132 -15.62 -21.28 -4.06
N HIS A 133 -15.05 -20.74 -2.99
CA HIS A 133 -14.97 -19.30 -2.80
C HIS A 133 -13.95 -18.71 -3.79
N GLY A 134 -14.47 -18.20 -4.91
CA GLY A 134 -13.99 -16.96 -5.52
C GLY A 134 -12.52 -16.90 -5.93
N HIS A 135 -12.01 -17.89 -6.66
CA HIS A 135 -10.90 -17.61 -7.57
C HIS A 135 -11.39 -16.61 -8.62
N VAL A 136 -10.93 -15.35 -8.55
CA VAL A 136 -11.05 -14.40 -9.67
C VAL A 136 -10.10 -14.86 -10.78
N VAL A 137 -10.51 -15.92 -11.49
CA VAL A 137 -9.89 -16.39 -12.72
C VAL A 137 -10.25 -15.38 -13.81
N GLY A 138 -9.31 -14.52 -14.20
CA GLY A 138 -9.54 -13.62 -15.34
C GLY A 138 -8.54 -12.48 -15.55
N LYS A 139 -7.80 -12.07 -14.51
CA LYS A 139 -6.58 -11.26 -14.65
C LYS A 139 -5.65 -11.63 -13.50
N ALA A 140 -4.57 -12.37 -13.76
CA ALA A 140 -3.50 -12.52 -12.78
C ALA A 140 -3.09 -11.12 -12.31
N TRP A 141 -3.26 -10.84 -11.03
CA TRP A 141 -2.91 -9.54 -10.47
C TRP A 141 -1.39 -9.46 -10.42
N ASN A 142 -0.80 -8.81 -11.42
CA ASN A 142 0.65 -8.66 -11.56
C ASN A 142 1.22 -7.67 -10.54
N TYR A 143 1.06 -7.98 -9.26
CA TYR A 143 1.50 -7.18 -8.15
C TYR A 143 2.24 -8.07 -7.17
N LYS A 144 3.24 -7.47 -6.52
CA LYS A 144 3.90 -8.05 -5.37
C LYS A 144 3.81 -7.08 -4.21
N LEU A 145 3.44 -7.60 -3.04
CA LEU A 145 3.40 -6.83 -1.81
C LEU A 145 4.61 -7.18 -0.95
N TYR A 146 5.21 -6.18 -0.33
CA TYR A 146 6.39 -6.34 0.50
C TYR A 146 6.09 -5.90 1.93
N VAL A 147 6.41 -6.77 2.89
CA VAL A 147 6.30 -6.48 4.33
C VAL A 147 7.69 -6.50 4.94
N PHE A 148 8.08 -5.39 5.58
CA PHE A 148 9.37 -5.28 6.26
C PHE A 148 9.22 -4.92 7.74
N GLY A 149 9.95 -5.64 8.59
CA GLY A 149 10.08 -5.37 10.01
C GLY A 149 8.75 -5.41 10.76
N GLY A 150 8.60 -4.50 11.73
CA GLY A 150 7.46 -4.43 12.64
C GLY A 150 7.79 -4.93 14.03
N TRP A 151 6.75 -5.08 14.86
CA TRP A 151 6.89 -5.53 16.24
C TRP A 151 6.02 -6.76 16.51
N THR A 152 6.67 -7.88 16.81
CA THR A 152 6.05 -9.18 17.16
C THR A 152 6.01 -9.36 18.68
N SER A 153 5.57 -10.54 19.14
CA SER A 153 5.71 -10.97 20.54
C SER A 153 7.16 -11.13 20.98
N GLU A 154 8.07 -11.49 20.08
CA GLU A 154 9.48 -11.74 20.37
C GLU A 154 10.33 -10.46 20.33
N GLY A 155 9.83 -9.41 19.69
CA GLY A 155 10.54 -8.15 19.58
C GLY A 155 10.37 -7.51 18.22
N LYS A 156 11.19 -6.48 17.97
CA LYS A 156 11.22 -5.84 16.66
C LYS A 156 11.99 -6.72 15.69
N THR A 157 11.59 -6.72 14.42
CA THR A 157 12.20 -7.56 13.39
C THR A 157 12.80 -6.73 12.26
N ASN A 158 13.65 -7.36 11.44
CA ASN A 158 14.16 -6.85 10.16
C ASN A 158 14.00 -7.89 9.03
N ASP A 159 13.05 -8.81 9.20
CA ASP A 159 12.67 -9.76 8.17
C ASP A 159 11.91 -9.05 7.04
N LEU A 160 12.08 -9.58 5.82
CA LEU A 160 11.42 -9.11 4.61
C LEU A 160 10.59 -10.27 4.04
N TYR A 161 9.32 -10.00 3.78
CA TYR A 161 8.42 -10.93 3.11
C TYR A 161 7.91 -10.32 1.82
N GLU A 162 7.70 -11.18 0.84
CA GLU A 162 7.04 -10.90 -0.43
C GLU A 162 5.75 -11.73 -0.47
N TYR A 163 4.67 -11.12 -0.94
CA TYR A 163 3.43 -11.80 -1.27
C TYR A 163 3.17 -11.63 -2.77
N ASP A 164 3.09 -12.74 -3.49
CA ASP A 164 2.78 -12.78 -4.91
C ASP A 164 1.27 -12.84 -5.07
N VAL A 165 0.68 -11.73 -5.51
CA VAL A 165 -0.78 -11.56 -5.55
C VAL A 165 -1.42 -12.42 -6.64
N ALA A 166 -0.68 -12.78 -7.70
CA ALA A 166 -1.17 -13.67 -8.74
C ALA A 166 -1.21 -15.13 -8.29
N LYS A 167 -0.33 -15.51 -7.37
CA LYS A 167 -0.20 -16.89 -6.88
C LYS A 167 -0.90 -17.11 -5.54
N ASP A 168 -1.26 -16.05 -4.83
CA ASP A 168 -1.77 -16.11 -3.45
C ASP A 168 -0.77 -16.81 -2.50
N GLU A 169 0.52 -16.45 -2.63
CA GLU A 169 1.61 -17.11 -1.93
C GLU A 169 2.52 -16.10 -1.22
N TRP A 170 2.84 -16.40 0.05
CA TRP A 170 3.89 -15.71 0.78
C TRP A 170 5.24 -16.38 0.60
N LYS A 171 6.28 -15.55 0.58
CA LYS A 171 7.67 -15.97 0.62
C LYS A 171 8.47 -15.06 1.54
N GLN A 172 9.15 -15.63 2.52
CA GLN A 172 10.19 -14.90 3.23
C GLN A 172 11.40 -14.72 2.31
N LEU A 173 11.78 -13.47 2.08
CA LEU A 173 12.98 -13.15 1.30
C LEU A 173 14.22 -13.22 2.19
N LYS A 174 15.27 -13.85 1.67
CA LYS A 174 16.61 -13.89 2.26
C LYS A 174 17.53 -13.09 1.35
N PRO A 175 17.85 -11.83 1.69
CA PRO A 175 18.74 -11.01 0.88
C PRO A 175 20.08 -11.72 0.61
N ASN A 176 20.61 -11.56 -0.60
CA ASN A 176 21.83 -12.21 -1.09
C ASN A 176 23.10 -11.68 -0.40
N ASN A 177 23.03 -10.49 0.20
CA ASN A 177 24.12 -9.91 0.97
C ASN A 177 23.89 -10.04 2.48
N SER A 178 24.98 -9.99 3.25
CA SER A 178 24.93 -10.03 4.72
C SER A 178 24.45 -8.72 5.35
N PHE A 179 24.17 -7.71 4.53
CA PHE A 179 23.74 -6.38 4.96
C PHE A 179 22.21 -6.30 5.05
N SER A 180 21.69 -5.73 6.14
CA SER A 180 20.26 -5.51 6.33
C SER A 180 20.04 -4.32 7.27
N PRO A 181 18.94 -3.56 7.11
CA PRO A 181 18.58 -2.55 8.09
C PRO A 181 18.39 -3.20 9.48
N PRO A 182 18.78 -2.50 10.56
CA PRO A 182 18.49 -2.93 11.92
C PRO A 182 17.01 -3.19 12.16
N ALA A 183 16.71 -4.15 13.05
CA ALA A 183 15.35 -4.47 13.48
C ALA A 183 14.59 -3.24 13.98
N ARG A 184 13.42 -2.99 13.39
CA ARG A 184 12.68 -1.74 13.58
C ARG A 184 11.19 -1.89 13.32
N SER A 185 10.44 -0.95 13.85
CA SER A 185 9.02 -0.73 13.57
C SER A 185 8.80 0.77 13.36
N ALA A 186 7.62 1.19 12.89
CA ALA A 186 7.29 2.62 12.76
C ALA A 186 8.14 3.41 11.78
N HIS A 187 8.81 2.69 10.89
CA HIS A 187 9.54 3.24 9.78
C HIS A 187 8.59 3.56 8.64
N TYR A 188 9.09 4.40 7.77
CA TYR A 188 8.47 4.72 6.52
C TYR A 188 8.94 3.78 5.41
N CYS A 189 8.07 3.45 4.46
CA CYS A 189 8.41 2.64 3.29
C CYS A 189 7.69 3.14 2.05
N CYS A 190 8.34 3.00 0.89
CA CYS A 190 7.70 3.14 -0.41
C CYS A 190 8.46 2.35 -1.49
N CYS A 191 7.79 2.05 -2.61
CA CYS A 191 8.44 1.52 -3.80
C CYS A 191 8.67 2.63 -4.82
N VAL A 192 9.87 2.69 -5.40
CA VAL A 192 10.25 3.59 -6.49
C VAL A 192 11.13 2.83 -7.48
N GLY A 193 10.66 2.67 -8.70
CA GLY A 193 11.35 1.93 -9.75
C GLY A 193 11.79 0.53 -9.29
N LYS A 194 13.10 0.27 -9.30
CA LYS A 194 13.70 -1.02 -8.91
C LYS A 194 13.95 -1.18 -7.42
N TYR A 195 13.52 -0.22 -6.60
CA TYR A 195 13.88 -0.16 -5.19
C TYR A 195 12.66 -0.04 -4.28
N MET A 196 12.72 -0.70 -3.13
CA MET A 196 11.92 -0.36 -1.96
C MET A 196 12.76 0.50 -1.03
N TYR A 197 12.33 1.72 -0.73
CA TYR A 197 13.00 2.62 0.21
C TYR A 197 12.43 2.47 1.62
N LEU A 198 13.30 2.65 2.60
CA LEU A 198 13.02 2.55 4.03
C LEU A 198 13.65 3.76 4.73
N TYR A 199 12.88 4.51 5.53
CA TYR A 199 13.40 5.64 6.28
C TYR A 199 12.93 5.64 7.74
N GLY A 200 13.86 5.93 8.65
CA GLY A 200 13.57 6.16 10.07
C GLY A 200 13.01 4.94 10.81
N GLY A 201 12.11 5.20 11.76
CA GLY A 201 11.51 4.19 12.63
C GLY A 201 12.18 4.09 14.00
N ILE A 202 11.83 3.04 14.74
CA ILE A 202 12.32 2.81 16.10
C ILE A 202 12.76 1.36 16.29
N GLY A 203 14.00 1.19 16.75
CA GLY A 203 14.61 -0.07 17.19
C GLY A 203 14.99 0.01 18.66
N ASN A 204 16.29 -0.15 18.97
CA ASN A 204 16.87 0.18 20.28
C ASN A 204 16.99 1.69 20.50
N LYS A 205 16.98 2.45 19.41
CA LYS A 205 16.90 3.91 19.38
C LYS A 205 15.94 4.34 18.26
N LYS A 206 15.59 5.62 18.22
CA LYS A 206 14.95 6.20 17.03
C LYS A 206 15.98 6.33 15.92
N TYR A 207 15.59 6.01 14.71
CA TYR A 207 16.45 6.06 13.54
C TYR A 207 16.12 7.27 12.67
N GLY A 208 17.14 7.80 12.00
CA GLY A 208 17.05 8.80 10.94
C GLY A 208 17.88 8.39 9.73
N ASP A 209 18.12 7.09 9.59
CA ASP A 209 18.85 6.46 8.49
C ASP A 209 17.89 6.12 7.34
N MET A 210 18.44 5.89 6.16
CA MET A 210 17.70 5.48 4.98
C MET A 210 18.37 4.27 4.32
N TYR A 211 17.56 3.30 3.94
CA TYR A 211 17.99 2.12 3.20
C TYR A 211 17.14 1.96 1.96
N ARG A 212 17.65 1.21 0.99
CA ARG A 212 16.87 0.75 -0.14
C ARG A 212 17.16 -0.72 -0.43
N TYR A 213 16.14 -1.46 -0.80
CA TYR A 213 16.23 -2.84 -1.20
C TYR A 213 16.06 -2.93 -2.72
N HIS A 214 17.03 -3.49 -3.43
CA HIS A 214 16.96 -3.69 -4.86
C HIS A 214 16.21 -4.99 -5.16
N PHE A 215 15.03 -4.91 -5.77
CA PHE A 215 14.19 -6.09 -5.95
C PHE A 215 14.85 -7.18 -6.80
N ASP A 216 15.39 -6.79 -7.97
CA ASP A 216 15.91 -7.76 -8.93
C ASP A 216 17.23 -8.43 -8.44
N LYS A 217 18.03 -7.71 -7.65
CA LYS A 217 19.27 -8.24 -7.05
C LYS A 217 19.03 -8.99 -5.75
N ASN A 218 17.87 -8.82 -5.12
CA ASN A 218 17.58 -9.31 -3.77
C ASN A 218 18.64 -8.85 -2.75
N GLU A 219 18.95 -7.56 -2.73
CA GLU A 219 20.04 -7.00 -1.90
C GLU A 219 19.62 -5.69 -1.23
N TRP A 220 20.07 -5.48 0.01
CA TRP A 220 19.94 -4.19 0.68
C TRP A 220 21.13 -3.29 0.40
N GLU A 221 20.87 -1.99 0.32
CA GLU A 221 21.86 -0.93 0.18
C GLU A 221 21.59 0.16 1.22
N CYS A 222 22.66 0.67 1.85
CA CYS A 222 22.57 1.88 2.65
C CYS A 222 22.49 3.10 1.72
N VAL A 223 21.54 4.00 1.96
CA VAL A 223 21.53 5.29 1.27
C VAL A 223 22.47 6.24 2.03
N ASN A 224 23.77 6.02 1.82
CA ASN A 224 24.83 6.84 2.42
C ASN A 224 24.81 8.28 1.90
N ALA A 225 25.40 9.19 2.68
CA ALA A 225 25.60 10.60 2.32
C ALA A 225 24.29 11.36 2.02
N MET A 226 23.29 11.23 2.89
CA MET A 226 22.15 12.14 2.90
C MET A 226 22.64 13.56 3.22
N GLN A 227 22.39 14.48 2.29
CA GLN A 227 22.88 15.86 2.35
C GLN A 227 21.75 16.85 2.67
N GLY A 228 22.10 18.10 2.97
CA GLY A 228 21.15 19.18 3.22
C GLY A 228 20.55 19.14 4.62
N ASP A 229 19.29 19.52 4.74
CA ASP A 229 18.59 19.66 6.03
C ASP A 229 18.09 18.29 6.51
N VAL A 230 19.01 17.43 6.93
CA VAL A 230 18.65 16.06 7.34
C VAL A 230 17.70 16.09 8.54
N PRO A 231 16.49 15.49 8.44
CA PRO A 231 15.54 15.51 9.53
C PRO A 231 16.07 14.74 10.75
N LEU A 232 15.73 15.22 11.94
CA LEU A 232 16.02 14.46 13.18
C LEU A 232 15.38 13.07 13.15
N PRO A 233 16.00 12.07 13.82
CA PRO A 233 15.48 10.72 13.94
C PRO A 233 14.01 10.69 14.36
N ARG A 234 13.18 9.99 13.59
CA ARG A 234 11.74 10.01 13.75
C ARG A 234 11.11 8.69 13.38
N SER A 235 9.98 8.45 14.02
CA SER A 235 9.09 7.33 13.73
C SER A 235 7.70 7.88 13.45
N SER A 236 7.06 7.41 12.41
CA SER A 236 5.62 7.56 12.25
C SER A 236 5.12 6.39 11.43
N TYR A 237 3.93 5.92 11.75
CA TYR A 237 3.16 5.09 10.84
C TYR A 237 2.49 6.06 9.87
N GLY A 238 2.72 5.94 8.55
CA GLY A 238 1.90 6.60 7.52
C GLY A 238 2.36 7.96 6.96
N GLY A 239 3.64 8.33 6.98
CA GLY A 239 4.09 9.69 6.60
C GLY A 239 5.19 9.83 5.55
N LEU A 240 5.45 8.80 4.72
CA LEU A 240 6.37 8.93 3.58
C LEU A 240 5.58 8.74 2.31
N LEU A 241 5.47 9.83 1.57
CA LEU A 241 4.75 9.86 0.32
C LEU A 241 5.74 10.03 -0.84
N VAL A 242 5.59 9.20 -1.87
CA VAL A 242 6.34 9.36 -3.12
C VAL A 242 5.65 10.41 -3.98
N LEU A 243 6.42 11.37 -4.45
CA LEU A 243 6.02 12.38 -5.40
C LEU A 243 6.79 12.11 -6.70
N GLU A 244 6.11 11.64 -7.74
CA GLU A 244 6.71 11.47 -9.06
C GLU A 244 6.35 12.68 -9.93
N GLY A 245 7.35 13.51 -10.28
CA GLY A 245 7.17 14.56 -11.27
C GLY A 245 7.24 14.00 -12.69
N GLY A 246 6.18 14.16 -13.49
CA GLY A 246 6.10 13.58 -14.84
C GLY A 246 5.18 14.34 -15.82
N GLY A 247 5.09 15.66 -15.73
CA GLY A 247 4.54 16.48 -16.82
C GLY A 247 5.63 16.82 -17.83
N GLY A 248 5.66 16.13 -18.98
CA GLY A 248 6.40 16.55 -20.18
C GLY A 248 7.93 16.54 -20.11
N GLY A 249 8.55 15.43 -20.54
CA GLY A 249 9.77 15.49 -21.35
C GLY A 249 11.15 15.65 -20.70
N THR A 250 11.32 15.94 -19.41
CA THR A 250 12.68 16.02 -18.81
C THR A 250 12.76 15.47 -17.39
N LYS A 251 13.49 14.34 -17.22
CA LYS A 251 13.98 13.70 -15.98
C LYS A 251 13.01 13.72 -14.77
N SER A 252 12.42 12.57 -14.46
CA SER A 252 11.60 12.36 -13.25
C SER A 252 12.34 12.82 -11.99
N ASN A 253 11.89 13.90 -11.36
CA ASN A 253 12.37 14.30 -10.03
C ASN A 253 11.53 13.57 -8.98
N THR A 254 11.98 12.39 -8.57
CA THR A 254 11.29 11.62 -7.54
C THR A 254 11.64 12.20 -6.18
N GLN A 255 10.61 12.61 -5.44
CA GLN A 255 10.80 13.17 -4.11
C GLN A 255 10.05 12.37 -3.05
N PHE A 256 10.60 12.28 -1.86
CA PHE A 256 9.85 11.82 -0.70
C PHE A 256 9.39 13.01 0.15
N PHE A 257 8.12 13.04 0.48
CA PHE A 257 7.55 13.99 1.42
C PHE A 257 7.46 13.35 2.81
N VAL A 258 8.07 13.99 3.80
CA VAL A 258 8.01 13.59 5.21
C VAL A 258 7.55 14.77 6.04
N THR A 259 6.49 14.58 6.83
CA THR A 259 6.02 15.61 7.76
C THR A 259 5.74 15.02 9.14
N CYS A 260 5.85 15.87 10.16
CA CYS A 260 5.51 15.54 11.54
C CYS A 260 6.27 14.28 12.04
N GLY A 261 5.71 13.58 13.04
CA GLY A 261 6.22 12.31 13.55
C GLY A 261 6.71 12.36 14.99
N LEU A 262 7.18 11.22 15.48
CA LEU A 262 7.62 11.00 16.87
C LEU A 262 9.14 10.89 16.96
N GLY A 263 9.75 11.83 17.68
CA GLY A 263 11.19 11.94 17.99
C GLY A 263 11.45 12.10 19.49
N CYS A 264 12.34 13.00 19.90
CA CYS A 264 12.48 13.38 21.32
C CYS A 264 11.18 14.01 21.91
N GLY A 265 10.33 14.53 21.02
CA GLY A 265 8.94 14.87 21.29
C GLY A 265 8.09 14.54 20.07
N ARG A 266 7.16 15.43 19.73
CA ARG A 266 6.42 15.39 18.46
C ARG A 266 6.92 16.50 17.56
N TYR A 267 6.94 16.24 16.26
CA TYR A 267 7.32 17.22 15.27
C TYR A 267 6.11 17.68 14.45
N ASN A 268 6.25 18.85 13.83
CA ASN A 268 5.37 19.39 12.79
C ASN A 268 6.17 20.02 11.64
N ASP A 269 7.45 19.68 11.54
CA ASP A 269 8.32 20.08 10.45
C ASP A 269 8.02 19.25 9.20
N THR A 270 8.31 19.81 8.02
CA THR A 270 8.06 19.17 6.72
C THR A 270 9.34 19.18 5.90
N TYR A 271 9.67 18.05 5.29
CA TYR A 271 10.85 17.87 4.47
C TYR A 271 10.52 17.22 3.14
N LEU A 272 11.33 17.57 2.15
CA LEU A 272 11.39 16.90 0.86
C LEU A 272 12.77 16.26 0.72
N TYR A 273 12.80 15.00 0.32
CA TYR A 273 14.01 14.28 -0.06
C TYR A 273 14.04 14.07 -1.56
N GLU A 274 15.02 14.62 -2.25
CA GLU A 274 15.24 14.38 -3.68
C GLU A 274 16.08 13.11 -3.88
N VAL A 275 15.51 12.10 -4.52
CA VAL A 275 16.11 10.75 -4.62
C VAL A 275 17.39 10.77 -5.46
N GLN A 276 17.42 11.54 -6.55
CA GLN A 276 18.56 11.61 -7.47
C GLN A 276 19.77 12.31 -6.82
N SER A 277 19.55 13.45 -6.16
CA SER A 277 20.61 14.22 -5.50
C SER A 277 20.91 13.75 -4.07
N LYS A 278 20.09 12.84 -3.52
CA LYS A 278 20.16 12.34 -2.14
C LYS A 278 20.12 13.46 -1.10
N ARG A 279 19.35 14.51 -1.37
CA ARG A 279 19.36 15.74 -0.59
C ARG A 279 18.02 16.01 0.07
N TRP A 280 18.05 16.24 1.37
CA TRP A 280 16.93 16.74 2.15
C TRP A 280 16.85 18.25 2.06
N THR A 281 15.63 18.77 2.01
CA THR A 281 15.31 20.19 2.10
C THR A 281 14.24 20.38 3.16
N CYS A 282 14.50 21.21 4.16
CA CYS A 282 13.50 21.62 5.13
C CYS A 282 12.59 22.65 4.47
N VAL A 283 11.29 22.34 4.42
CA VAL A 283 10.32 23.19 3.74
C VAL A 283 9.80 24.22 4.73
N LYS A 284 10.05 25.51 4.42
CA LYS A 284 9.40 26.61 5.13
C LYS A 284 7.93 26.63 4.72
N CYS A 285 7.07 26.20 5.62
CA CYS A 285 5.63 26.13 5.39
C CYS A 285 4.93 27.39 5.91
N SER A 286 3.78 27.71 5.31
CA SER A 286 2.86 28.78 5.73
C SER A 286 1.43 28.26 5.86
N GLY A 287 0.50 29.12 6.28
CA GLY A 287 -0.93 28.79 6.42
C GLY A 287 -1.26 28.05 7.71
N ASP A 288 -2.24 27.15 7.64
CA ASP A 288 -2.77 26.37 8.75
C ASP A 288 -1.87 25.18 9.09
N ILE A 289 -0.65 25.46 9.56
CA ILE A 289 0.35 24.42 9.83
C ILE A 289 -0.20 23.44 10.90
N PRO A 290 -0.21 22.11 10.63
CA PRO A 290 -0.66 21.13 11.61
C PRO A 290 0.11 21.23 12.92
N SER A 291 -0.59 21.07 14.04
CA SER A 291 0.06 20.96 15.35
C SER A 291 0.95 19.71 15.42
N LYS A 292 1.96 19.75 16.30
CA LYS A 292 2.91 18.65 16.53
C LYS A 292 2.16 17.34 16.79
N ARG A 293 2.34 16.35 15.90
CA ARG A 293 1.59 15.09 15.93
C ARG A 293 2.43 13.91 15.46
N GLY A 294 2.00 12.71 15.84
CA GLY A 294 2.50 11.47 15.25
C GLY A 294 1.34 10.54 14.89
N ARG A 295 1.63 9.47 14.17
CA ARG A 295 0.63 8.44 13.82
C ARG A 295 -0.57 9.00 13.03
N HIS A 296 -0.34 10.07 12.27
CA HIS A 296 -1.27 10.61 11.28
C HIS A 296 -1.10 9.85 9.97
N SER A 297 -2.06 9.98 9.07
CA SER A 297 -1.98 9.43 7.71
C SER A 297 -1.68 10.54 6.73
N CYS A 298 -0.77 10.29 5.78
CA CYS A 298 -0.44 11.22 4.69
C CYS A 298 -0.58 10.53 3.34
N VAL A 299 -1.34 11.14 2.41
CA VAL A 299 -1.62 10.60 1.08
C VAL A 299 -1.53 11.68 -0.01
N LEU A 300 -1.14 11.31 -1.23
CA LEU A 300 -1.11 12.22 -2.38
C LEU A 300 -2.49 12.25 -3.03
N HIS A 301 -2.99 13.44 -3.28
CA HIS A 301 -4.11 13.66 -4.17
C HIS A 301 -3.61 13.90 -5.59
N GLU A 302 -3.45 12.84 -6.38
CA GLU A 302 -2.79 12.89 -7.69
C GLU A 302 -3.35 13.96 -8.64
N GLU A 303 -4.68 14.12 -8.72
CA GLU A 303 -5.29 15.11 -9.62
C GLU A 303 -4.97 16.57 -9.29
N THR A 304 -4.70 16.88 -8.01
CA THR A 304 -4.38 18.26 -7.58
C THR A 304 -2.90 18.46 -7.29
N GLY A 305 -2.16 17.37 -7.06
CA GLY A 305 -0.79 17.42 -6.56
C GLY A 305 -0.69 17.88 -5.09
N ASN A 306 -1.79 17.89 -4.33
CA ASN A 306 -1.77 18.24 -2.92
C ASN A 306 -1.55 17.01 -2.04
N VAL A 307 -0.88 17.19 -0.89
CA VAL A 307 -0.76 16.14 0.13
C VAL A 307 -1.87 16.32 1.16
N ILE A 308 -2.62 15.26 1.44
CA ILE A 308 -3.64 15.24 2.48
C ILE A 308 -3.06 14.61 3.74
N LEU A 309 -3.14 15.33 4.87
CA LEU A 309 -2.81 14.83 6.19
C LEU A 309 -4.12 14.66 6.98
N TYR A 310 -4.34 13.47 7.55
CA TYR A 310 -5.52 13.19 8.37
C TYR A 310 -5.15 12.67 9.77
N GLY A 311 -5.82 13.23 10.78
CA GLY A 311 -5.86 12.73 12.15
C GLY A 311 -4.51 12.67 12.87
N GLY A 312 -4.29 11.58 13.59
CA GLY A 312 -3.09 11.34 14.39
C GLY A 312 -3.25 11.72 15.87
N PHE A 313 -2.14 11.78 16.60
CA PHE A 313 -2.14 12.05 18.04
C PHE A 313 -1.20 13.21 18.39
N THR A 314 -1.79 14.26 18.97
CA THR A 314 -1.12 15.53 19.29
C THR A 314 -0.37 15.50 20.62
N GLY A 315 -0.62 14.48 21.43
CA GLY A 315 -0.02 14.31 22.75
C GLY A 315 -1.01 14.35 23.90
N THR A 316 -2.16 14.97 23.67
CA THR A 316 -3.27 15.02 24.61
C THR A 316 -4.40 14.09 24.17
N GLU A 317 -4.79 14.16 22.90
CA GLU A 317 -5.90 13.38 22.34
C GLU A 317 -5.63 12.94 20.89
N CYS A 318 -6.44 11.99 20.43
CA CYS A 318 -6.57 11.70 19.01
C CYS A 318 -7.19 12.90 18.29
N SER A 319 -6.68 13.23 17.11
CA SER A 319 -7.21 14.28 16.24
C SER A 319 -8.08 13.68 15.14
N GLY A 320 -9.10 14.42 14.72
CA GLY A 320 -9.87 14.16 13.50
C GLY A 320 -9.67 15.26 12.46
N GLU A 321 -8.67 16.12 12.62
CA GLU A 321 -8.40 17.23 11.71
C GLU A 321 -7.86 16.71 10.37
N CYS A 322 -8.22 17.38 9.29
CA CYS A 322 -7.73 17.11 7.95
C CYS A 322 -7.09 18.36 7.36
N PHE A 323 -5.92 18.22 6.74
CA PHE A 323 -5.18 19.31 6.14
C PHE A 323 -4.77 18.96 4.72
N SER A 324 -4.72 19.97 3.85
CA SER A 324 -4.17 19.89 2.50
C SER A 324 -2.90 20.73 2.42
N PHE A 325 -1.80 20.14 1.97
CA PHE A 325 -0.55 20.83 1.68
C PHE A 325 -0.38 20.99 0.17
N ASN A 326 -0.22 22.22 -0.28
CA ASN A 326 0.06 22.51 -1.68
C ASN A 326 1.58 22.40 -1.93
N LEU A 327 1.99 21.43 -2.75
CA LEU A 327 3.39 21.19 -3.06
C LEU A 327 4.07 22.32 -3.85
N VAL A 328 3.31 23.20 -4.50
CA VAL A 328 3.83 24.36 -5.24
C VAL A 328 3.99 25.56 -4.32
N THR A 329 2.92 25.98 -3.63
CA THR A 329 2.93 27.17 -2.78
C THR A 329 3.57 26.93 -1.41
N LYS A 330 3.75 25.66 -1.01
CA LYS A 330 4.23 25.25 0.32
C LYS A 330 3.34 25.71 1.47
N GLU A 331 2.06 25.86 1.19
CA GLU A 331 1.05 26.29 2.15
C GLU A 331 0.21 25.11 2.63
N TRP A 332 -0.01 25.04 3.95
CA TRP A 332 -1.00 24.18 4.57
C TRP A 332 -2.34 24.90 4.67
N LYS A 333 -3.42 24.16 4.42
CA LYS A 333 -4.79 24.62 4.63
C LYS A 333 -5.57 23.57 5.40
N MET A 334 -6.23 23.97 6.47
CA MET A 334 -7.17 23.09 7.17
C MET A 334 -8.44 22.95 6.32
N LEU A 335 -8.86 21.70 6.09
CA LEU A 335 -10.05 21.41 5.32
C LEU A 335 -11.28 21.43 6.23
N GLN A 336 -12.36 22.02 5.73
CA GLN A 336 -13.66 21.89 6.36
C GLN A 336 -14.15 20.44 6.20
N GLN A 337 -14.82 19.90 7.22
CA GLN A 337 -15.32 18.54 7.17
C GLN A 337 -16.82 18.50 7.47
N ILE A 338 -17.57 17.81 6.62
CA ILE A 338 -19.00 17.55 6.79
C ILE A 338 -19.17 16.08 7.19
N ASN A 339 -19.92 15.83 8.26
CA ASN A 339 -20.14 14.51 8.87
C ASN A 339 -18.84 13.76 9.23
N PRO A 340 -17.85 14.42 9.87
CA PRO A 340 -16.55 13.80 10.09
C PRO A 340 -16.66 12.51 10.92
N PRO A 341 -15.86 11.49 10.61
CA PRO A 341 -15.78 10.28 11.40
C PRO A 341 -15.17 10.56 12.78
N PRO A 342 -15.31 9.63 13.75
CA PRO A 342 -14.69 9.77 15.06
C PRO A 342 -13.18 10.01 15.00
N LYS A 343 -12.67 10.90 15.87
CA LYS A 343 -11.23 11.21 16.00
C LYS A 343 -10.42 9.93 16.22
N ARG A 344 -9.28 9.81 15.54
CA ARG A 344 -8.46 8.59 15.58
C ARG A 344 -7.01 8.83 15.15
N GLU A 345 -6.11 8.03 15.70
CA GLU A 345 -4.75 7.88 15.20
C GLU A 345 -4.57 6.56 14.46
N SER A 346 -3.49 6.46 13.70
CA SER A 346 -3.06 5.24 13.00
C SER A 346 -4.14 4.66 12.07
N ALA A 347 -4.97 5.53 11.46
CA ALA A 347 -5.94 5.14 10.46
C ALA A 347 -5.24 4.80 9.13
N CYS A 348 -5.79 3.87 8.37
CA CYS A 348 -5.41 3.67 6.99
C CYS A 348 -6.14 4.72 6.15
N CYS A 349 -5.41 5.57 5.43
CA CYS A 349 -6.02 6.47 4.46
C CYS A 349 -5.44 6.21 3.07
N VAL A 350 -6.26 6.18 2.04
CA VAL A 350 -5.84 6.11 0.64
C VAL A 350 -6.73 6.99 -0.22
N ILE A 351 -6.21 7.56 -1.29
CA ILE A 351 -7.02 8.26 -2.29
C ILE A 351 -7.11 7.38 -3.53
N LEU A 352 -8.34 7.06 -3.95
CA LEU A 352 -8.64 6.26 -5.14
C LEU A 352 -9.81 6.89 -5.88
N ASN A 353 -9.67 7.10 -7.20
CA ASN A 353 -10.68 7.76 -8.05
C ASN A 353 -11.22 9.06 -7.44
N ASN A 354 -10.32 9.95 -7.02
CA ASN A 354 -10.67 11.25 -6.43
C ASN A 354 -11.57 11.15 -5.18
N LYS A 355 -11.44 10.06 -4.40
CA LYS A 355 -12.11 9.88 -3.10
C LYS A 355 -11.12 9.43 -2.04
N LEU A 356 -11.24 10.00 -0.84
CA LEU A 356 -10.44 9.63 0.32
C LEU A 356 -11.12 8.49 1.08
N TYR A 357 -10.55 7.29 1.02
CA TYR A 357 -11.00 6.16 1.84
C TYR A 357 -10.23 6.14 3.14
N MET A 358 -10.94 5.87 4.24
CA MET A 358 -10.37 5.70 5.57
C MET A 358 -10.86 4.39 6.20
N PHE A 359 -9.94 3.62 6.75
CA PHE A 359 -10.23 2.37 7.44
C PHE A 359 -9.54 2.28 8.80
N GLY A 360 -10.31 1.85 9.80
CA GLY A 360 -9.82 1.49 11.12
C GLY A 360 -9.12 2.62 11.87
N GLY A 361 -8.16 2.26 12.73
CA GLY A 361 -7.42 3.20 13.59
C GLY A 361 -7.75 3.02 15.08
N TRP A 362 -7.22 3.90 15.92
CA TRP A 362 -7.41 3.87 17.37
C TRP A 362 -7.94 5.21 17.88
N GLY A 363 -9.03 5.17 18.64
CA GLY A 363 -9.72 6.37 19.14
C GLY A 363 -9.27 6.86 20.51
N GLY A 364 -8.36 6.16 21.18
CA GLY A 364 -8.12 6.31 22.62
C GLY A 364 -8.89 5.26 23.43
N ASP A 365 -8.61 5.17 24.74
CA ASP A 365 -9.34 4.33 25.71
C ASP A 365 -9.64 2.89 25.26
N ALA A 366 -8.62 2.22 24.71
CA ALA A 366 -8.71 0.85 24.16
C ALA A 366 -9.75 0.66 23.01
N LYS A 367 -10.27 1.73 22.43
CA LYS A 367 -11.22 1.69 21.32
C LYS A 367 -10.51 1.55 19.98
N PHE A 368 -10.47 0.32 19.47
CA PHE A 368 -10.03 0.04 18.11
C PHE A 368 -11.21 0.14 17.14
N PHE A 369 -10.97 0.82 16.02
CA PHE A 369 -11.95 0.93 14.95
C PHE A 369 -11.69 -0.12 13.87
N ASN A 370 -12.76 -0.64 13.31
CA ASN A 370 -12.81 -1.50 12.11
C ASN A 370 -13.84 -0.97 11.10
N ASP A 371 -14.32 0.25 11.30
CA ASP A 371 -15.25 0.95 10.42
C ASP A 371 -14.53 1.49 9.17
N MET A 372 -15.33 1.72 8.13
CA MET A 372 -14.84 2.23 6.86
C MET A 372 -15.62 3.48 6.48
N TYR A 373 -14.90 4.49 6.02
CA TYR A 373 -15.45 5.75 5.55
C TYR A 373 -14.88 6.11 4.19
N VAL A 374 -15.65 6.88 3.43
CA VAL A 374 -15.20 7.53 2.21
C VAL A 374 -15.53 9.02 2.28
N ALA A 375 -14.64 9.85 1.78
CA ALA A 375 -14.89 11.28 1.61
C ALA A 375 -14.73 11.73 0.16
N SER A 376 -15.66 12.59 -0.26
CA SER A 376 -15.59 13.32 -1.52
C SER A 376 -14.92 14.68 -1.30
N PHE A 377 -14.08 15.09 -2.25
CA PHE A 377 -13.44 16.42 -2.26
C PHE A 377 -14.39 17.43 -2.93
N GLU A 378 -14.80 18.46 -2.18
CA GLU A 378 -15.73 19.53 -2.62
C GLU A 378 -15.03 20.90 -2.71
#